data_AF-A0A0W1FJ38-F1
#
_entry.id   AF-A0A0W1FJ38-F1
#
_cell.length_a   1.000
_cell.length_b   1.000
_cell.length_c   1.000
_cell.angle_alpha   90.00
_cell.angle_beta   90.00
_cell.angle_gamma   90.00
#
_symmetry.space_group_name_H-M   'P 1'
#
loop_
_entity.id
_entity.type
_entity.pdbx_description
1 polymer ?
#
loop_
_entity_poly.entity_id
_entity_poly.type
_entity_poly.pdbx_seq_one_letter_code
_entity_poly.pdbx_strand_id
1 'polypeptide(L)'
;MPKIYLSVAIVAASFCIATTAADAQAIKAPVPMRAFSAEEVAAVDMPDTAFEATPADVETYDKYFYFHRDGTNFDTAYNDISECDAVSSGINYYAGGDSYMSTYYATQYGMAGALGGAIGSAMADAIFGSAERRRIRRINMRNCMGFKGYDRYGMEKERWQAFHFEEGFGRVEDEKRTGYLMKQARVASGPKPKAEVLPK
;
A
#
# COMPACT_ATOMS: atom_id res chain seq x y z
N MET A 1 87.32 -7.25 17.30
CA MET A 1 86.33 -7.28 16.20
C MET A 1 85.57 -8.59 16.24
N PRO A 2 84.35 -8.63 16.81
CA PRO A 2 83.46 -9.78 16.72
C PRO A 2 82.30 -9.53 15.73
N LYS A 3 81.95 -10.58 14.99
CA LYS A 3 80.85 -10.65 14.02
C LYS A 3 79.50 -10.62 14.74
N ILE A 4 78.57 -9.75 14.32
CA ILE A 4 77.16 -9.82 14.70
C ILE A 4 76.33 -10.10 13.45
N TYR A 5 75.47 -11.09 13.59
CA TYR A 5 74.73 -11.78 12.55
C TYR A 5 73.45 -11.04 12.15
N LEU A 6 73.15 -11.20 10.87
CA LEU A 6 71.83 -11.37 10.23
C LEU A 6 70.63 -11.47 11.19
N SER A 7 69.58 -10.68 10.94
CA SER A 7 68.21 -11.19 10.69
C SER A 7 67.25 -10.06 10.36
N VAL A 8 66.90 -9.96 9.09
CA VAL A 8 65.73 -9.28 8.57
C VAL A 8 64.51 -10.11 8.97
N ALA A 9 63.54 -9.51 9.66
CA ALA A 9 62.20 -10.09 9.83
C ALA A 9 61.17 -9.05 9.41
N ILE A 10 60.82 -9.07 8.13
CA ILE A 10 59.62 -8.41 7.61
C ILE A 10 58.45 -9.29 8.02
N VAL A 11 57.68 -8.85 9.03
CA VAL A 11 56.40 -9.47 9.37
C VAL A 11 55.37 -8.95 8.37
N ALA A 12 55.08 -9.74 7.35
CA ALA A 12 53.94 -9.54 6.47
C ALA A 12 52.67 -9.99 7.23
N ALA A 13 52.00 -9.04 7.88
CA ALA A 13 50.66 -9.24 8.40
C ALA A 13 49.65 -9.15 7.25
N SER A 14 49.41 -10.27 6.56
CA SER A 14 48.26 -10.43 5.68
C SER A 14 46.98 -10.44 6.52
N PHE A 15 46.39 -9.26 6.70
CA PHE A 15 45.03 -9.13 7.24
C PHE A 15 44.07 -9.55 6.12
N CYS A 16 43.68 -10.83 6.12
CA CYS A 16 42.59 -11.32 5.29
C CYS A 16 41.32 -10.55 5.67
N ILE A 17 40.93 -9.60 4.82
CA ILE A 17 39.59 -9.03 4.83
C ILE A 17 38.65 -10.18 4.46
N ALA A 18 38.13 -10.87 5.47
CA ALA A 18 37.02 -11.77 5.29
C ALA A 18 35.82 -10.90 4.85
N THR A 19 35.61 -10.82 3.55
CA THR A 19 34.37 -10.32 2.97
C THR A 19 33.25 -11.26 3.41
N THR A 20 32.61 -10.97 4.55
CA THR A 20 31.32 -11.55 4.90
C THR A 20 30.26 -10.94 3.99
N ALA A 21 30.26 -11.32 2.71
CA ALA A 21 29.18 -11.06 1.77
C ALA A 21 28.04 -12.07 1.98
N ALA A 22 27.63 -12.27 3.24
CA ALA A 22 26.63 -13.27 3.63
C ALA A 22 25.30 -12.65 4.09
N ASP A 23 25.07 -11.37 3.83
CA ASP A 23 23.75 -10.74 3.86
C ASP A 23 23.30 -10.36 2.44
N ALA A 24 23.50 -11.29 1.49
CA ALA A 24 22.68 -11.29 0.29
C ALA A 24 21.23 -11.46 0.75
N GLN A 25 20.47 -10.37 0.75
CA GLN A 25 19.05 -10.32 1.10
C GLN A 25 18.36 -11.56 0.52
N ALA A 26 17.99 -12.50 1.38
CA ALA A 26 17.14 -13.61 0.97
C ALA A 26 15.88 -12.99 0.37
N ILE A 27 15.72 -13.06 -0.95
CA ILE A 27 14.49 -12.67 -1.61
C ILE A 27 13.43 -13.63 -1.07
N LYS A 28 12.70 -13.19 -0.04
CA LYS A 28 11.56 -13.92 0.49
C LYS A 28 10.63 -14.19 -0.69
N ALA A 29 10.15 -15.42 -0.80
CA ALA A 29 9.16 -15.77 -1.81
C ALA A 29 8.01 -14.74 -1.76
N PRO A 30 7.48 -14.28 -2.90
CA PRO A 30 6.40 -13.32 -2.92
C PRO A 30 5.23 -13.85 -2.09
N VAL A 31 4.55 -12.95 -1.39
CA VAL A 31 3.38 -13.32 -0.57
C VAL A 31 2.39 -14.06 -1.49
N PRO A 32 1.95 -15.27 -1.13
CA PRO A 32 1.04 -16.03 -1.97
C PRO A 32 -0.24 -15.23 -2.18
N MET A 33 -0.68 -15.12 -3.44
CA MET A 33 -1.94 -14.47 -3.78
C MET A 33 -3.10 -15.20 -3.11
N ARG A 34 -4.04 -14.46 -2.55
CA ARG A 34 -5.30 -15.04 -2.07
C ARG A 34 -6.11 -15.52 -3.29
N ALA A 35 -6.47 -16.78 -3.30
CA ALA A 35 -7.43 -17.35 -4.24
C ALA A 35 -8.81 -17.40 -3.59
N PHE A 36 -9.86 -17.14 -4.36
CA PHE A 36 -11.25 -17.20 -3.88
C PHE A 36 -12.01 -18.32 -4.59
N SER A 37 -12.89 -18.98 -3.85
CA SER A 37 -13.88 -19.88 -4.43
C SER A 37 -14.95 -19.10 -5.21
N ALA A 38 -15.62 -19.77 -6.16
CA ALA A 38 -16.71 -19.15 -6.91
C ALA A 38 -17.86 -18.70 -5.99
N GLU A 39 -18.10 -19.46 -4.92
CA GLU A 39 -19.11 -19.17 -3.89
C GLU A 39 -18.76 -17.90 -3.11
N GLU A 40 -17.49 -17.72 -2.73
CA GLU A 40 -17.03 -16.48 -2.08
C GLU A 40 -17.20 -15.27 -3.00
N VAL A 41 -16.83 -15.38 -4.27
CA VAL A 41 -16.97 -14.28 -5.24
C VAL A 41 -18.45 -13.95 -5.48
N ALA A 42 -19.31 -14.98 -5.56
CA ALA A 42 -20.75 -14.81 -5.74
C ALA A 42 -21.43 -14.17 -4.52
N ALA A 43 -20.89 -14.38 -3.31
CA ALA A 43 -21.37 -13.75 -2.09
C ALA A 43 -21.02 -12.25 -1.99
N VAL A 44 -20.10 -11.75 -2.82
CA VAL A 44 -19.80 -10.32 -2.89
C VAL A 44 -20.80 -9.62 -3.80
N ASP A 45 -21.64 -8.78 -3.20
CA ASP A 45 -22.57 -7.91 -3.93
C ASP A 45 -21.83 -7.11 -5.01
N MET A 46 -22.36 -7.11 -6.23
CA MET A 46 -21.90 -6.21 -7.29
C MET A 46 -22.47 -4.81 -7.05
N PRO A 47 -21.64 -3.80 -6.73
CA PRO A 47 -22.11 -2.43 -6.57
C PRO A 47 -22.70 -1.89 -7.87
N ASP A 48 -23.72 -1.04 -7.75
CA ASP A 48 -24.29 -0.35 -8.90
C ASP A 48 -23.38 0.79 -9.35
N THR A 49 -22.84 0.64 -10.56
CA THR A 49 -21.91 1.59 -11.21
C THR A 49 -22.54 2.28 -12.42
N ALA A 50 -23.78 1.95 -12.75
CA ALA A 50 -24.50 2.56 -13.88
C ALA A 50 -25.20 3.83 -13.42
N PHE A 51 -24.87 4.96 -14.04
CA PHE A 51 -25.54 6.23 -13.80
C PHE A 51 -25.35 7.17 -15.00
N GLU A 52 -26.21 8.18 -15.11
CA GLU A 52 -26.06 9.27 -16.05
C GLU A 52 -25.38 10.45 -15.35
N ALA A 53 -24.18 10.79 -15.79
CA ALA A 53 -23.38 11.83 -15.17
C ALA A 53 -23.99 13.22 -15.38
N THR A 54 -24.14 13.98 -14.30
CA THR A 54 -24.43 15.41 -14.38
C THR A 54 -23.13 16.21 -14.52
N PRO A 55 -23.18 17.47 -14.98
CA PRO A 55 -21.99 18.33 -14.99
C PRO A 55 -21.32 18.47 -13.62
N ALA A 56 -22.11 18.49 -12.53
CA ALA A 56 -21.59 18.56 -11.16
C ALA A 56 -20.83 17.29 -10.74
N ASP A 57 -21.21 16.12 -11.26
CA ASP A 57 -20.48 14.88 -10.99
C ASP A 57 -19.10 14.90 -11.63
N VAL A 58 -19.01 15.37 -12.89
CA VAL A 58 -17.77 15.43 -13.66
C VAL A 58 -16.70 16.27 -12.96
N GLU A 59 -17.09 17.37 -12.31
CA GLU A 59 -16.19 18.22 -11.53
C GLU A 59 -15.57 17.51 -10.31
N THR A 60 -16.14 16.38 -9.88
CA THR A 60 -15.73 15.64 -8.69
C THR A 60 -15.05 14.30 -9.00
N TYR A 61 -14.81 13.99 -10.27
CA TYR A 61 -14.17 12.73 -10.71
C TYR A 61 -12.70 12.61 -10.31
N ASP A 62 -12.07 13.70 -9.88
CA ASP A 62 -10.78 13.63 -9.20
C ASP A 62 -10.90 12.87 -7.86
N LYS A 63 -12.07 12.93 -7.21
CA LYS A 63 -12.33 12.31 -5.92
C LYS A 63 -13.13 11.02 -6.02
N TYR A 64 -14.22 11.02 -6.80
CA TYR A 64 -15.15 9.91 -6.90
C TYR A 64 -14.94 9.19 -8.23
N PHE A 65 -14.14 8.13 -8.17
CA PHE A 65 -13.84 7.26 -9.28
C PHE A 65 -13.63 5.83 -8.78
N TYR A 66 -13.76 4.86 -9.66
CA TYR A 66 -13.42 3.47 -9.40
C TYR A 66 -12.47 2.94 -10.47
N PHE A 67 -11.87 1.79 -10.20
CA PHE A 67 -10.92 1.13 -11.09
C PHE A 67 -11.58 -0.03 -11.83
N HIS A 68 -11.20 -0.24 -13.09
CA HIS A 68 -11.53 -1.43 -13.86
C HIS A 68 -10.38 -1.81 -14.80
N ARG A 69 -10.19 -3.12 -14.99
CA ARG A 69 -9.24 -3.64 -15.99
C ARG A 69 -9.86 -4.82 -16.71
N ASP A 70 -10.01 -4.68 -18.02
CA ASP A 70 -10.61 -5.70 -18.88
C ASP A 70 -9.87 -7.04 -18.80
N GLY A 71 -10.61 -8.15 -18.81
CA GLY A 71 -10.06 -9.51 -18.71
C GLY A 71 -9.44 -9.89 -17.34
N THR A 72 -9.58 -9.05 -16.31
CA THR A 72 -9.05 -9.35 -14.98
C THR A 72 -10.03 -10.21 -14.18
N ASN A 73 -9.54 -11.27 -13.54
CA ASN A 73 -10.36 -12.08 -12.63
C ASN A 73 -10.41 -11.48 -11.21
N PHE A 74 -11.35 -11.97 -10.40
CA PHE A 74 -11.55 -11.45 -9.04
C PHE A 74 -10.31 -11.57 -8.15
N ASP A 75 -9.63 -12.73 -8.18
CA ASP A 75 -8.44 -12.97 -7.37
C ASP A 75 -7.35 -11.95 -7.67
N THR A 76 -7.03 -11.75 -8.95
CA THR A 76 -6.04 -10.75 -9.37
C THR A 76 -6.48 -9.34 -8.96
N ALA A 77 -7.74 -8.97 -9.20
CA ALA A 77 -8.26 -7.66 -8.81
C ALA A 77 -8.18 -7.40 -7.31
N TYR A 78 -8.54 -8.39 -6.49
CA TYR A 78 -8.49 -8.29 -5.04
C TYR A 78 -7.05 -8.15 -4.54
N ASN A 79 -6.13 -8.97 -5.04
CA ASN A 79 -4.73 -8.90 -4.62
C ASN A 79 -4.10 -7.58 -5.07
N ASP A 80 -4.38 -7.10 -6.29
CA ASP A 80 -3.89 -5.82 -6.79
C ASP A 80 -4.40 -4.64 -5.94
N ILE A 81 -5.71 -4.60 -5.67
CA ILE A 81 -6.33 -3.54 -4.86
C ILE A 81 -5.86 -3.60 -3.42
N SER A 82 -5.71 -4.78 -2.84
CA SER A 82 -5.23 -4.96 -1.46
C SER A 82 -3.77 -4.57 -1.33
N GLU A 83 -2.93 -4.89 -2.31
CA GLU A 83 -1.53 -4.44 -2.36
C GLU A 83 -1.46 -2.91 -2.47
N CYS A 84 -2.23 -2.32 -3.38
CA CYS A 84 -2.26 -0.86 -3.54
C CYS A 84 -2.84 -0.16 -2.30
N ASP A 85 -3.85 -0.73 -1.63
CA ASP A 85 -4.36 -0.22 -0.35
C ASP A 85 -3.28 -0.33 0.73
N ALA A 86 -2.56 -1.45 0.83
CA ALA A 86 -1.49 -1.64 1.79
C ALA A 86 -0.35 -0.64 1.58
N VAL A 87 0.06 -0.39 0.33
CA VAL A 87 1.08 0.63 0.00
C VAL A 87 0.55 2.03 0.31
N SER A 88 -0.70 2.33 -0.06
CA SER A 88 -1.30 3.64 0.17
C SER A 88 -1.51 3.93 1.65
N SER A 89 -1.89 2.92 2.42
CA SER A 89 -2.02 2.96 3.88
C SER A 89 -0.65 2.97 4.57
N GLY A 90 0.34 2.23 4.09
CA GLY A 90 1.70 2.25 4.65
C GLY A 90 2.42 3.58 4.45
N ILE A 91 2.18 4.26 3.32
CA ILE A 91 2.64 5.63 3.05
C ILE A 91 1.77 6.66 3.81
N ASN A 92 0.54 6.31 4.20
CA ASN A 92 -0.27 7.10 5.15
C ASN A 92 0.31 7.00 6.56
N TYR A 93 1.53 7.51 6.76
CA TYR A 93 1.86 8.19 8.02
C TYR A 93 1.58 7.29 9.26
N TYR A 94 1.87 5.99 9.17
CA TYR A 94 1.92 5.11 10.33
C TYR A 94 3.31 5.14 10.94
N ALA A 95 3.84 6.34 11.15
CA ALA A 95 4.99 6.58 12.01
C ALA A 95 4.64 6.36 13.50
N GLY A 96 3.67 5.49 13.84
CA GLY A 96 3.20 5.29 15.22
C GLY A 96 1.90 4.50 15.42
N GLY A 97 1.16 4.10 14.38
CA GLY A 97 -0.11 3.36 14.52
C GLY A 97 -0.18 1.97 13.88
N ASP A 98 0.81 1.59 13.08
CA ASP A 98 0.93 0.21 12.59
C ASP A 98 1.62 -0.63 13.67
N SER A 99 0.99 -1.73 14.10
CA SER A 99 1.57 -2.67 15.07
C SER A 99 2.92 -3.22 14.61
N TYR A 100 3.14 -3.34 13.29
CA TYR A 100 4.39 -3.80 12.72
C TYR A 100 5.49 -2.74 12.81
N MET A 101 5.20 -1.49 12.45
CA MET A 101 6.15 -0.38 12.61
C MET A 101 6.37 0.02 14.07
N SER A 102 5.35 -0.02 14.93
CA SER A 102 5.52 0.23 16.36
C SER A 102 6.39 -0.84 17.01
N THR A 103 6.25 -2.10 16.60
CA THR A 103 7.17 -3.18 16.98
C THR A 103 8.56 -2.93 16.43
N TYR A 104 8.71 -2.51 15.17
CA TYR A 104 10.02 -2.15 14.61
C TYR A 104 10.70 -1.03 15.40
N TYR A 105 10.01 0.08 15.66
CA TYR A 105 10.55 1.22 16.44
C TYR A 105 10.78 0.88 17.91
N ALA A 106 9.93 0.05 18.53
CA ALA A 106 10.13 -0.45 19.89
C ALA A 106 11.35 -1.39 19.97
N THR A 107 11.56 -2.20 18.93
CA THR A 107 12.69 -3.14 18.86
C THR A 107 14.01 -2.41 18.57
N GLN A 108 13.98 -1.38 17.72
CA GLN A 108 15.18 -0.61 17.33
C GLN A 108 15.55 0.51 18.32
N TYR A 109 14.57 1.17 18.93
CA TYR A 109 14.78 2.38 19.74
C TYR A 109 14.13 2.31 21.14
N GLY A 110 13.66 1.13 21.55
CA GLY A 110 13.01 0.92 22.85
C GLY A 110 11.66 1.63 22.97
N MET A 111 11.11 1.67 24.19
CA MET A 111 9.82 2.36 24.44
C MET A 111 9.85 3.85 24.06
N ALA A 112 11.03 4.48 24.07
CA ALA A 112 11.19 5.88 23.64
C ALA A 112 10.90 6.07 22.14
N GLY A 113 11.28 5.11 21.29
CA GLY A 113 10.94 5.11 19.87
C GLY A 113 9.45 4.91 19.60
N ALA A 114 8.81 4.01 20.35
CA ALA A 114 7.36 3.79 20.25
C ALA A 114 6.57 5.04 20.70
N LEU A 115 6.97 5.66 21.82
CA LEU A 115 6.35 6.89 22.33
C LEU A 115 6.61 8.09 21.40
N GLY A 116 7.83 8.23 20.90
CA GLY A 116 8.21 9.26 19.93
C GLY A 116 7.47 9.12 18.61
N GLY A 117 7.24 7.90 18.14
CA GLY A 117 6.42 7.63 16.97
C GLY A 117 4.94 7.98 17.19
N ALA A 118 4.37 7.62 18.34
CA ALA A 118 3.00 7.99 18.67
C ALA A 118 2.80 9.51 18.74
N ILE A 119 3.73 10.24 19.38
CA ILE A 119 3.69 11.71 19.47
C ILE A 119 3.91 12.35 18.10
N GLY A 120 4.91 11.87 17.35
CA GLY A 120 5.20 12.32 15.99
C GLY A 120 3.96 12.19 15.12
N SER A 121 3.33 11.00 15.13
CA SER A 121 2.07 10.72 14.43
C SER A 121 0.97 11.70 14.85
N ALA A 122 0.68 11.84 16.14
CA ALA A 122 -0.31 12.80 16.60
C ALA A 122 -0.03 14.26 16.15
N MET A 123 1.24 14.66 16.08
CA MET A 123 1.63 16.02 15.64
C MET A 123 1.34 16.27 14.17
N ALA A 124 1.76 15.42 13.23
CA ALA A 124 1.40 15.68 11.83
C ALA A 124 0.00 15.23 11.42
N ASP A 125 -0.72 14.46 12.25
CA ASP A 125 -2.19 14.41 12.19
C ASP A 125 -2.82 15.77 12.49
N ALA A 126 -2.29 16.48 13.49
CA ALA A 126 -2.73 17.84 13.81
C ALA A 126 -2.31 18.87 12.75
N ILE A 127 -1.21 18.65 12.02
CA ILE A 127 -0.69 19.57 10.99
C ILE A 127 -1.35 19.33 9.62
N PHE A 128 -1.40 18.10 9.12
CA PHE A 128 -1.90 17.79 7.78
C PHE A 128 -3.41 17.52 7.75
N GLY A 129 -3.98 17.07 8.88
CA GLY A 129 -5.40 16.79 9.00
C GLY A 129 -5.88 15.60 8.16
N SER A 130 -7.10 15.16 8.45
CA SER A 130 -7.69 14.00 7.78
C SER A 130 -7.97 14.23 6.28
N ALA A 131 -8.07 15.48 5.81
CA ALA A 131 -8.30 15.79 4.40
C ALA A 131 -7.07 15.46 3.53
N GLU A 132 -5.86 15.81 3.99
CA GLU A 132 -4.63 15.55 3.25
C GLU A 132 -4.30 14.06 3.20
N ARG A 133 -4.55 13.32 4.29
CA ARG A 133 -4.44 11.85 4.29
C ARG A 133 -5.31 11.20 3.22
N ARG A 134 -6.58 11.60 3.13
CA ARG A 134 -7.48 11.11 2.08
C ARG A 134 -6.96 11.48 0.69
N ARG A 135 -6.39 12.68 0.53
CA ARG A 135 -5.79 13.13 -0.74
C ARG A 135 -4.60 12.26 -1.15
N ILE A 136 -3.65 12.05 -0.24
CA ILE A 136 -2.46 11.21 -0.45
C ILE A 136 -2.87 9.77 -0.77
N ARG A 137 -3.81 9.18 0.00
CA ARG A 137 -4.34 7.85 -0.30
C ARG A 137 -4.90 7.76 -1.71
N ARG A 138 -5.71 8.74 -2.14
CA ARG A 138 -6.27 8.76 -3.51
C ARG A 138 -5.16 8.81 -4.55
N ILE A 139 -4.14 9.65 -4.38
CA ILE A 139 -3.01 9.75 -5.32
C ILE A 139 -2.24 8.44 -5.40
N ASN A 140 -1.92 7.83 -4.25
CA ASN A 140 -1.18 6.57 -4.21
C ASN A 140 -1.97 5.42 -4.84
N MET A 141 -3.27 5.33 -4.56
CA MET A 141 -4.15 4.36 -5.21
C MET A 141 -4.18 4.57 -6.73
N ARG A 142 -4.31 5.81 -7.21
CA ARG A 142 -4.30 6.12 -8.65
C ARG A 142 -3.00 5.67 -9.31
N ASN A 143 -1.87 6.00 -8.71
CA ASN A 143 -0.56 5.67 -9.27
C ASN A 143 -0.31 4.16 -9.28
N CYS A 144 -0.59 3.48 -8.17
CA CYS A 144 -0.37 2.03 -8.03
C CYS A 144 -1.29 1.23 -8.97
N MET A 145 -2.59 1.54 -8.98
CA MET A 145 -3.54 0.86 -9.85
C MET A 145 -3.30 1.20 -11.33
N GLY A 146 -2.93 2.46 -11.64
CA GLY A 146 -2.56 2.87 -12.99
C GLY A 146 -1.31 2.15 -13.52
N PHE A 147 -0.29 1.95 -12.67
CA PHE A 147 0.89 1.14 -13.00
C PHE A 147 0.52 -0.33 -13.27
N LYS A 148 -0.44 -0.87 -12.51
CA LYS A 148 -1.00 -2.22 -12.73
C LYS A 148 -1.94 -2.30 -13.95
N GLY A 149 -2.15 -1.21 -14.67
CA GLY A 149 -2.94 -1.18 -15.91
C GLY A 149 -4.45 -1.08 -15.72
N TYR A 150 -4.91 -0.60 -14.57
CA TYR A 150 -6.33 -0.30 -14.35
C TYR A 150 -6.66 1.10 -14.85
N ASP A 151 -7.76 1.20 -15.57
CA ASP A 151 -8.37 2.46 -15.98
C ASP A 151 -9.25 3.01 -14.86
N ARG A 152 -9.48 4.33 -14.90
CA ARG A 152 -10.31 5.03 -13.92
C ARG A 152 -11.61 5.48 -14.57
N TYR A 153 -12.71 5.31 -13.86
CA TYR A 153 -14.05 5.71 -14.31
C TYR A 153 -14.70 6.57 -13.25
N GLY A 154 -15.27 7.71 -13.65
CA GLY A 154 -15.96 8.63 -12.76
C GLY A 154 -17.25 8.03 -12.19
N MET A 155 -17.65 8.47 -10.99
CA MET A 155 -18.87 8.00 -10.34
C MET A 155 -19.49 9.09 -9.46
N GLU A 156 -20.82 9.09 -9.33
CA GLU A 156 -21.49 9.94 -8.35
C GLU A 156 -21.08 9.57 -6.92
N LYS A 157 -21.04 10.57 -6.04
CA LYS A 157 -20.55 10.42 -4.68
C LYS A 157 -21.27 9.31 -3.89
N GLU A 158 -22.59 9.25 -3.97
CA GLU A 158 -23.40 8.35 -3.14
C GLU A 158 -23.16 6.89 -3.50
N ARG A 159 -23.12 6.56 -4.80
CA ARG A 159 -22.70 5.23 -5.29
C ARG A 159 -21.27 4.90 -4.91
N TRP A 160 -20.37 5.89 -4.99
CA TRP A 160 -18.99 5.70 -4.59
C TRP A 160 -18.87 5.28 -3.12
N GLN A 161 -19.60 5.95 -2.24
CA GLN A 161 -19.60 5.66 -0.80
C GLN A 161 -20.23 4.32 -0.44
N ALA A 162 -21.03 3.71 -1.33
CA ALA A 162 -21.62 2.40 -1.10
C ALA A 162 -20.58 1.26 -1.04
N PHE A 163 -19.42 1.43 -1.68
CA PHE A 163 -18.37 0.41 -1.73
C PHE A 163 -16.94 0.92 -1.55
N HIS A 164 -16.77 2.20 -1.21
CA HIS A 164 -15.50 2.75 -0.77
C HIS A 164 -15.55 3.20 0.67
N PHE A 165 -14.37 3.34 1.27
CA PHE A 165 -14.18 3.93 2.57
C PHE A 165 -13.20 5.09 2.48
N GLU A 166 -13.32 6.01 3.43
CA GLU A 166 -12.35 7.06 3.66
C GLU A 166 -11.79 6.92 5.07
N GLU A 167 -10.47 7.02 5.20
CA GLU A 167 -9.80 7.07 6.50
C GLU A 167 -9.85 8.50 7.02
N GLY A 168 -10.25 8.64 8.29
CA GLY A 168 -10.20 9.90 9.02
C GLY A 168 -8.88 10.03 9.78
N PHE A 169 -8.98 10.26 11.09
CA PHE A 169 -7.83 10.16 12.02
C PHE A 169 -7.55 8.73 12.48
N GLY A 170 -8.35 7.76 12.02
CA GLY A 170 -8.27 6.37 12.42
C GLY A 170 -8.36 5.43 11.23
N ARG A 171 -7.81 4.24 11.43
CA ARG A 171 -7.89 3.13 10.48
C ARG A 171 -9.33 2.57 10.49
N VAL A 172 -9.90 2.32 9.32
CA VAL A 172 -11.11 1.49 9.21
C VAL A 172 -10.78 0.09 9.68
N GLU A 173 -11.64 -0.47 10.53
CA GLU A 173 -11.56 -1.84 11.04
C GLU A 173 -11.32 -2.85 9.90
N ASP A 174 -10.49 -3.86 10.15
CA ASP A 174 -9.91 -4.69 9.10
C ASP A 174 -10.94 -5.59 8.39
N GLU A 175 -11.95 -6.11 9.08
CA GLU A 175 -13.06 -6.86 8.48
C GLU A 175 -13.89 -5.96 7.55
N LYS A 176 -14.27 -4.77 8.03
CA LYS A 176 -15.00 -3.77 7.24
C LYS A 176 -14.19 -3.31 6.02
N ARG A 177 -12.89 -3.06 6.20
CA ARG A 177 -11.96 -2.73 5.10
C ARG A 177 -11.94 -3.85 4.07
N THR A 178 -11.75 -5.09 4.51
CA THR A 178 -11.71 -6.27 3.64
C THR A 178 -12.99 -6.37 2.82
N GLY A 179 -14.16 -6.19 3.44
CA GLY A 179 -15.44 -6.15 2.73
C GLY A 179 -15.51 -5.10 1.62
N TYR A 180 -15.01 -3.88 1.87
CA TYR A 180 -14.93 -2.85 0.84
C TYR A 180 -13.94 -3.19 -0.27
N LEU A 181 -12.76 -3.74 0.06
CA LEU A 181 -11.78 -4.15 -0.94
C LEU A 181 -12.32 -5.29 -1.82
N MET A 182 -13.09 -6.22 -1.26
CA MET A 182 -13.79 -7.26 -2.02
C MET A 182 -14.81 -6.65 -2.99
N LYS A 183 -15.61 -5.67 -2.56
CA LYS A 183 -16.56 -4.98 -3.46
C LYS A 183 -15.84 -4.18 -4.55
N GLN A 184 -14.73 -3.51 -4.23
CA GLN A 184 -13.92 -2.81 -5.23
C GLN A 184 -13.29 -3.78 -6.23
N ALA A 185 -12.82 -4.95 -5.77
CA ALA A 185 -12.32 -6.01 -6.65
C ALA A 185 -13.41 -6.58 -7.55
N ARG A 186 -14.64 -6.72 -7.02
CA ARG A 186 -15.82 -7.16 -7.78
C ARG A 186 -16.13 -6.21 -8.93
N VAL A 187 -16.09 -4.90 -8.67
CA VAL A 187 -16.23 -3.88 -9.70
C VAL A 187 -15.07 -3.94 -10.70
N ALA A 188 -13.84 -4.02 -10.20
CA ALA A 188 -12.64 -3.92 -11.03
C ALA A 188 -12.42 -5.11 -11.99
N SER A 189 -12.92 -6.30 -11.60
CA SER A 189 -12.95 -7.52 -12.42
C SER A 189 -14.29 -7.75 -13.13
N GLY A 190 -15.24 -6.84 -12.96
CA GLY A 190 -16.60 -6.95 -13.47
C GLY A 190 -16.73 -6.62 -14.96
N PRO A 191 -17.97 -6.47 -15.45
CA PRO A 191 -18.25 -6.01 -16.80
C PRO A 191 -17.58 -4.67 -17.10
N LYS A 192 -17.08 -4.51 -18.33
CA LYS A 192 -16.45 -3.27 -18.77
C LYS A 192 -17.41 -2.08 -18.64
N PRO A 193 -17.00 -0.99 -17.96
CA PRO A 193 -17.81 0.21 -17.87
C PRO A 193 -18.11 0.83 -19.23
N LYS A 194 -19.29 1.45 -19.35
CA LYS A 194 -19.68 2.23 -20.54
C LYS A 194 -19.25 3.69 -20.46
N ALA A 195 -18.86 4.16 -19.27
CA ALA A 195 -18.39 5.52 -19.04
C ALA A 195 -17.02 5.75 -19.71
N GLU A 196 -16.68 7.01 -19.94
CA GLU A 196 -15.37 7.40 -20.46
C GLU A 196 -14.25 7.09 -19.45
N VAL A 197 -13.10 6.68 -19.96
CA VAL A 197 -11.88 6.50 -19.17
C VAL A 197 -11.33 7.87 -18.80
N LEU A 198 -11.11 8.09 -17.51
CA LEU A 198 -10.49 9.32 -17.01
C LEU A 198 -9.01 9.38 -17.39
N PRO A 199 -8.45 10.58 -17.65
CA PRO A 199 -7.02 10.76 -17.90
C PRO A 199 -6.18 10.18 -16.76
N LYS A 200 -5.02 9.58 -17.09
CA LYS A 200 -4.12 8.94 -16.12
C LYS A 200 -3.51 9.93 -15.14
#